data_AF-A0A820MYU4-F1
#
_entry.id   AF-A0A820MYU4-F1
#
_cell.length_a   1.000
_cell.length_b   1.000
_cell.length_c   1.000
_cell.angle_alpha   90.00
_cell.angle_beta   90.00
_cell.angle_gamma   90.00
#
_symmetry.space_group_name_H-M   'P 1'
#
loop_
_entity.id
_entity.type
_entity.pdbx_description
1 polymer ?
#
loop_
_entity_poly.entity_id
_entity_poly.type
_entity_poly.pdbx_seq_one_letter_code
_entity_poly.pdbx_strand_id
1 'polypeptide(L)'
;ITQFTYLPVEKQVLFMLGSVFQLIDICLDSKNNLWIIKIVLVNIKKDYDETNLISCGHLLRQMKKFDDAEKYFSRLLKEIPEDHEDFSQCYQTLGLICFQKTNYELSLYWYSQVINLLKSNDPNLASTYYSIGCIYQKCDDYNQALENYNEALNIWKEIYGDNQPIEMAECLNNMGCIYEKEEFYSLALQYHQEALSIRDK
;
A
#
# COMPACT_ATOMS: atom_id res chain seq x y z
N ILE A 1 10.93 -31.41 53.82
CA ILE A 1 10.34 -32.00 52.60
C ILE A 1 9.25 -31.04 52.18
N THR A 2 9.52 -30.14 51.25
CA THR A 2 8.49 -29.25 50.68
C THR A 2 7.62 -30.11 49.75
N GLN A 3 6.35 -30.31 50.12
CA GLN A 3 5.36 -30.94 49.25
C GLN A 3 4.92 -29.92 48.20
N PHE A 4 5.03 -30.28 46.93
CA PHE A 4 4.59 -29.47 45.81
C PHE A 4 3.34 -30.10 45.19
N THR A 5 2.32 -29.29 44.95
CA THR A 5 1.09 -29.68 44.27
C THR A 5 1.13 -29.20 42.82
N TYR A 6 1.18 -30.14 41.88
CA TYR A 6 1.12 -29.89 40.44
C TYR A 6 -0.36 -29.85 40.00
N LEU A 7 -0.77 -28.82 39.25
CA LEU A 7 -2.13 -28.70 38.72
C LEU A 7 -2.11 -28.94 37.20
N PRO A 8 -2.80 -29.96 36.67
CA PRO A 8 -2.84 -30.21 35.24
C PRO A 8 -4.08 -29.56 34.63
N VAL A 9 -4.00 -28.34 34.11
CA VAL A 9 -4.99 -27.83 33.15
C VAL A 9 -4.35 -26.80 32.23
N GLU A 10 -4.41 -27.05 30.92
CA GLU A 10 -4.09 -26.07 29.88
C GLU A 10 -4.91 -24.80 30.09
N LYS A 11 -4.25 -23.72 30.50
CA LYS A 11 -4.84 -22.38 30.53
C LYS A 11 -3.88 -21.45 29.80
N GLN A 12 -4.25 -21.07 28.58
CA GLN A 12 -3.61 -19.96 27.88
C GLN A 12 -3.92 -18.69 28.67
N VAL A 13 -2.90 -17.84 28.89
CA VAL A 13 -3.06 -16.54 29.55
C VAL A 13 -2.73 -15.46 28.54
N LEU A 14 -3.70 -14.58 28.30
CA LEU A 14 -3.56 -13.42 27.45
C LEU A 14 -2.93 -12.29 28.26
N PHE A 15 -1.77 -11.77 27.82
CA PHE A 15 -1.19 -10.53 28.37
C PHE A 15 -1.40 -9.37 27.39
N MET A 16 -1.40 -8.13 27.90
CA MET A 16 -1.89 -6.88 27.26
C MET A 16 -1.13 -6.38 25.99
N LEU A 17 -0.50 -7.25 25.18
CA LEU A 17 0.19 -6.87 23.94
C LEU A 17 0.02 -7.95 22.84
N GLY A 18 -1.19 -8.48 22.67
CA GLY A 18 -1.54 -9.46 21.62
C GLY A 18 -0.87 -10.84 21.71
N SER A 19 0.11 -11.01 22.60
CA SER A 19 0.90 -12.23 22.73
C SER A 19 0.20 -13.28 23.59
N VAL A 20 0.16 -14.51 23.09
CA VAL A 20 -0.43 -15.66 23.78
C VAL A 20 0.68 -16.52 24.34
N PHE A 21 0.65 -16.71 25.67
CA PHE A 21 1.54 -17.61 26.37
C PHE A 21 0.75 -18.80 26.92
N GLN A 22 1.33 -19.98 26.84
CA GLN A 22 0.82 -21.17 27.50
C GLN A 22 1.57 -21.37 28.81
N LEU A 23 0.82 -21.52 29.90
CA LEU A 23 1.35 -21.93 31.19
C LEU A 23 1.78 -23.39 31.12
N ILE A 24 3.02 -23.65 31.47
CA ILE A 24 3.57 -25.01 31.55
C ILE A 24 3.57 -25.50 33.00
N ASP A 25 3.97 -24.63 33.93
CA ASP A 25 4.15 -25.03 35.32
C ASP A 25 3.93 -23.85 36.27
N ILE A 26 3.27 -24.11 37.40
CA ILE A 26 3.01 -23.16 38.47
C ILE A 26 3.42 -23.81 39.78
N CYS A 27 4.43 -23.23 40.44
CA CYS A 27 4.89 -23.65 41.76
C CYS A 27 4.48 -22.62 42.82
N LEU A 28 3.82 -23.11 43.88
CA LEU A 28 3.47 -22.32 45.06
C LEU A 28 4.46 -22.58 46.20
N ASP A 29 4.67 -21.58 47.05
CA ASP A 29 5.38 -21.76 48.31
C ASP A 29 4.50 -22.45 49.36
N SER A 30 5.08 -22.76 50.54
CA SER A 30 4.35 -23.41 51.64
C SER A 30 3.21 -22.56 52.24
N LYS A 31 3.07 -21.30 51.82
CA LYS A 31 2.01 -20.36 52.24
C LYS A 31 1.01 -20.08 51.11
N ASN A 32 1.03 -20.87 50.03
CA ASN A 32 0.20 -20.69 48.83
C ASN A 32 0.47 -19.38 48.05
N ASN A 33 1.63 -18.74 48.24
CA ASN A 33 2.02 -17.63 47.39
C ASN A 33 2.67 -18.17 46.10
N LEU A 34 2.41 -17.46 45.00
CA LEU A 34 3.00 -17.76 43.71
C LEU A 34 4.52 -17.55 43.77
N TRP A 35 5.30 -18.61 43.54
CA TRP A 35 6.76 -18.56 43.69
C TRP A 35 7.49 -18.64 42.34
N ILE A 36 7.08 -19.56 41.45
CA ILE A 36 7.63 -19.68 40.09
C ILE A 36 6.51 -19.97 39.09
N ILE A 37 6.52 -19.28 37.96
CA ILE A 37 5.75 -19.62 36.77
C ILE A 37 6.70 -19.92 35.62
N LYS A 38 6.51 -21.05 34.93
CA LYS A 38 7.09 -21.30 33.61
C LYS A 38 6.03 -21.12 32.53
N ILE A 39 6.32 -20.23 31.59
CA ILE A 39 5.50 -19.98 30.40
C ILE A 39 6.30 -20.27 29.14
N VAL A 40 5.61 -20.67 28.08
CA VAL A 40 6.14 -20.68 26.72
C VAL A 40 5.30 -19.74 25.86
N LEU A 41 5.99 -18.95 25.05
CA LEU A 41 5.40 -18.09 24.04
C LEU A 41 4.87 -18.97 22.91
N VAL A 42 3.55 -19.01 22.75
CA VAL A 42 2.90 -19.85 21.74
C VAL A 42 2.59 -19.05 20.50
N ASN A 43 2.23 -17.78 20.65
CA ASN A 43 1.93 -16.91 19.52
C ASN A 43 2.33 -15.47 19.85
N ILE A 44 3.16 -14.88 18.99
CA ILE A 44 3.29 -13.43 18.93
C ILE A 44 2.32 -13.00 17.83
N LYS A 45 1.14 -12.49 18.20
CA LYS A 45 0.49 -11.57 17.27
C LYS A 45 1.44 -10.38 17.20
N LYS A 46 2.09 -10.20 16.05
CA LYS A 46 2.57 -8.89 15.67
C LYS A 46 1.29 -8.08 15.51
N ASP A 47 0.82 -7.48 16.60
CA ASP A 47 -0.12 -6.38 16.51
C ASP A 47 0.69 -5.30 15.79
N TYR A 48 0.52 -5.25 14.47
CA TYR A 48 1.05 -4.19 13.67
C TYR A 48 0.31 -2.95 14.16
N ASP A 49 0.97 -2.13 14.98
CA ASP A 49 0.40 -0.88 15.47
C ASP A 49 -0.25 -0.16 14.28
N GLU A 50 -1.56 0.09 14.39
CA GLU A 50 -2.46 0.57 13.33
C GLU A 50 -2.06 1.95 12.74
N THR A 51 -0.96 2.55 13.21
CA THR A 51 -0.48 3.86 12.76
C THR A 51 0.71 3.77 11.81
N ASN A 52 0.59 2.85 10.85
CA ASN A 52 1.04 3.00 9.46
C ASN A 52 2.43 2.39 9.18
N LEU A 53 2.48 1.04 9.07
CA LEU A 53 3.64 0.20 8.72
C LEU A 53 4.45 0.73 7.52
N ILE A 54 3.77 1.38 6.60
CA ILE A 54 4.34 1.91 5.35
C ILE A 54 4.97 3.32 5.50
N SER A 55 4.71 4.02 6.61
CA SER A 55 5.16 5.41 6.81
C SER A 55 6.67 5.58 6.69
N CYS A 56 7.45 4.67 7.30
CA CYS A 56 8.91 4.73 7.19
C CYS A 56 9.38 4.60 5.74
N GLY A 57 8.75 3.70 4.97
CA GLY A 57 9.05 3.54 3.56
C GLY A 57 8.69 4.77 2.72
N HIS A 58 7.54 5.41 3.01
CA HIS A 58 7.15 6.67 2.36
C HIS A 58 8.11 7.81 2.67
N LEU A 59 8.55 7.94 3.92
CA LEU A 59 9.55 8.94 4.32
C LEU A 59 10.89 8.71 3.60
N LEU A 60 11.37 7.46 3.51
CA LEU A 60 12.59 7.13 2.77
C LEU A 60 12.47 7.52 1.29
N ARG A 61 11.31 7.27 0.66
CA ARG A 61 11.03 7.71 -0.72
C ARG A 61 11.05 9.24 -0.84
N GLN A 62 10.42 9.97 0.09
CA GLN A 62 10.43 11.44 0.09
C GLN A 62 11.84 12.01 0.25
N MET A 63 12.69 11.36 1.05
CA MET A 63 14.11 11.67 1.18
C MET A 63 14.94 11.27 -0.05
N LYS A 64 14.31 10.73 -1.11
CA LYS A 64 14.95 10.19 -2.32
C LYS A 64 15.91 9.03 -2.04
N LYS A 65 15.77 8.36 -0.90
CA LYS A 65 16.52 7.15 -0.56
C LYS A 65 15.81 5.93 -1.13
N PHE A 66 15.81 5.84 -2.46
CA PHE A 66 15.00 4.86 -3.18
C PHE A 66 15.39 3.41 -2.90
N ASP A 67 16.69 3.11 -2.81
CA ASP A 67 17.16 1.74 -2.53
C ASP A 67 16.79 1.29 -1.11
N ASP A 68 16.87 2.18 -0.13
CA ASP A 68 16.46 1.91 1.25
C ASP A 68 14.94 1.69 1.34
N ALA A 69 14.16 2.51 0.64
CA ALA A 69 12.71 2.38 0.58
C ALA A 69 12.29 1.06 -0.09
N GLU A 70 12.90 0.73 -1.23
CA GLU A 70 12.65 -0.51 -1.96
C GLU A 70 12.98 -1.73 -1.09
N LYS A 71 14.12 -1.73 -0.40
CA LYS A 71 14.51 -2.79 0.54
C LYS A 71 13.54 -2.89 1.71
N TYR A 72 13.06 -1.75 2.22
CA TYR A 72 12.07 -1.70 3.30
C TYR A 72 10.75 -2.35 2.89
N PHE A 73 10.16 -1.92 1.76
CA PHE A 73 8.90 -2.49 1.26
C PHE A 73 9.04 -3.96 0.85
N SER A 74 10.15 -4.35 0.23
CA SER A 74 10.43 -5.75 -0.13
C SER A 74 10.54 -6.66 1.10
N ARG A 75 11.03 -6.13 2.22
CA ARG A 75 11.04 -6.83 3.51
C ARG A 75 9.65 -6.87 4.12
N LEU A 76 8.94 -5.74 4.12
CA LEU A 76 7.60 -5.62 4.69
C LEU A 76 6.64 -6.63 4.07
N LEU A 77 6.63 -6.76 2.74
CA LEU A 77 5.80 -7.73 1.99
C LEU A 77 6.07 -9.20 2.37
N LYS A 78 7.24 -9.53 2.92
CA LYS A 78 7.54 -10.90 3.42
C LYS A 78 7.07 -11.12 4.85
N GLU A 79 6.83 -10.04 5.59
CA GLU A 79 6.42 -10.08 6.99
C GLU A 79 4.90 -9.97 7.15
N ILE A 80 4.22 -9.20 6.30
CA ILE A 80 2.76 -9.04 6.33
C ILE A 80 2.06 -10.13 5.49
N PRO A 81 0.87 -10.61 5.90
CA PRO A 81 0.08 -11.52 5.09
C PRO A 81 -0.42 -10.85 3.79
N GLU A 82 -0.67 -11.63 2.73
CA GLU A 82 -1.13 -11.10 1.44
C GLU A 82 -2.49 -10.39 1.53
N ASP A 83 -3.34 -10.81 2.46
CA ASP A 83 -4.66 -10.20 2.72
C ASP A 83 -4.58 -8.90 3.55
N HIS A 84 -3.38 -8.41 3.87
CA HIS A 84 -3.20 -7.20 4.67
C HIS A 84 -3.63 -5.95 3.88
N GLU A 85 -4.30 -5.00 4.55
CA GLU A 85 -4.82 -3.78 3.90
C GLU A 85 -3.73 -2.93 3.23
N ASP A 86 -2.54 -2.84 3.83
CA ASP A 86 -1.38 -2.12 3.28
C ASP A 86 -0.68 -2.83 2.11
N PHE A 87 -1.06 -4.06 1.76
CA PHE A 87 -0.34 -4.85 0.75
C PHE A 87 -0.37 -4.20 -0.63
N SER A 88 -1.52 -3.65 -1.02
CA SER A 88 -1.68 -2.88 -2.27
C SER A 88 -0.85 -1.60 -2.28
N GLN A 89 -0.81 -0.87 -1.16
CA GLN A 89 -0.03 0.35 -1.02
C GLN A 89 1.48 0.10 -1.08
N CYS A 90 1.94 -1.05 -0.58
CA CYS A 90 3.33 -1.48 -0.72
C CYS A 90 3.71 -1.66 -2.20
N TYR A 91 2.91 -2.39 -2.97
CA TYR A 91 3.13 -2.56 -4.41
C TYR A 91 3.05 -1.24 -5.18
N GLN A 92 2.07 -0.39 -4.87
CA GLN A 92 1.96 0.92 -5.51
C GLN A 92 3.21 1.77 -5.24
N THR A 93 3.73 1.74 -4.01
CA THR A 93 4.93 2.49 -3.65
C THR A 93 6.17 1.94 -4.33
N LEU A 94 6.32 0.62 -4.41
CA LEU A 94 7.40 -0.03 -5.15
C LEU A 94 7.36 0.32 -6.64
N GLY A 95 6.18 0.33 -7.25
CA GLY A 95 5.97 0.82 -8.61
C GLY A 95 6.47 2.26 -8.77
N LEU A 96 6.02 3.17 -7.90
CA LEU A 96 6.45 4.57 -7.94
C LEU A 96 7.98 4.74 -7.78
N ILE A 97 8.61 3.95 -6.90
CA ILE A 97 10.07 3.95 -6.73
C ILE A 97 10.76 3.48 -8.01
N CYS A 98 10.27 2.41 -8.64
CA CYS A 98 10.83 1.89 -9.89
C CYS A 98 10.69 2.92 -11.02
N PHE A 99 9.54 3.58 -11.12
CA PHE A 99 9.32 4.69 -12.05
C PHE A 99 10.35 5.83 -11.84
N GLN A 100 10.57 6.23 -10.60
CA GLN A 100 11.56 7.28 -10.26
C GLN A 100 13.00 6.86 -10.57
N LYS A 101 13.31 5.56 -10.51
CA LYS A 101 14.58 4.97 -10.94
C LYS A 101 14.64 4.70 -12.45
N THR A 102 13.66 5.16 -13.22
CA THR A 102 13.51 4.90 -14.68
C THR A 102 13.44 3.43 -15.07
N ASN A 103 13.14 2.54 -14.12
CA ASN A 103 12.91 1.12 -14.37
C ASN A 103 11.43 0.89 -14.67
N TYR A 104 11.03 1.20 -15.90
CA TYR A 104 9.63 1.16 -16.33
C TYR A 104 9.05 -0.25 -16.37
N GLU A 105 9.83 -1.25 -16.77
CA GLU A 105 9.40 -2.65 -16.80
C GLU A 105 9.00 -3.15 -15.40
N LEU A 106 9.87 -2.94 -14.41
CA LEU A 106 9.59 -3.34 -13.04
C LEU A 106 8.46 -2.50 -12.42
N SER A 107 8.36 -1.23 -12.81
CA SER A 107 7.24 -0.38 -12.39
C SER A 107 5.89 -0.90 -12.88
N LEU A 108 5.80 -1.28 -14.16
CA LEU A 108 4.60 -1.87 -14.75
C LEU A 108 4.26 -3.21 -14.10
N TYR A 109 5.27 -4.03 -13.80
CA TYR A 109 5.09 -5.26 -13.05
C TYR A 109 4.41 -5.00 -11.70
N TRP A 110 4.92 -4.09 -10.88
CA TRP A 110 4.31 -3.79 -9.58
C TRP A 110 2.89 -3.24 -9.70
N TYR A 111 2.65 -2.34 -10.66
CA TYR A 111 1.30 -1.82 -10.89
C TYR A 111 0.32 -2.89 -11.37
N SER A 112 0.76 -3.87 -12.16
CA SER A 112 -0.08 -5.02 -12.53
C SER A 112 -0.52 -5.83 -11.30
N GLN A 113 0.33 -5.95 -10.28
CA GLN A 113 -0.02 -6.64 -9.04
C GLN A 113 -1.08 -5.85 -8.26
N VAL A 114 -0.99 -4.52 -8.24
CA VAL A 114 -2.02 -3.67 -7.62
C VAL A 114 -3.37 -3.86 -8.31
N ILE A 115 -3.41 -3.87 -9.65
CA ILE A 115 -4.65 -4.05 -10.42
C ILE A 115 -5.33 -5.39 -10.08
N ASN A 116 -4.56 -6.46 -9.90
CA ASN A 116 -5.11 -7.77 -9.56
C ASN A 116 -5.67 -7.86 -8.13
N LEU A 117 -5.25 -6.97 -7.23
CA LEU A 117 -5.67 -6.95 -5.83
C LEU A 117 -6.87 -6.04 -5.59
N LEU A 118 -6.93 -4.91 -6.28
CA LEU A 118 -7.93 -3.87 -6.02
C LEU A 118 -9.25 -4.15 -6.74
N LYS A 119 -10.35 -3.75 -6.10
CA LYS A 119 -11.69 -3.77 -6.71
C LYS A 119 -11.87 -2.54 -7.60
N SER A 120 -12.81 -2.61 -8.54
CA SER A 120 -13.05 -1.56 -9.55
C SER A 120 -13.38 -0.18 -8.97
N ASN A 121 -13.87 -0.13 -7.73
CA ASN A 121 -14.28 1.09 -7.03
C ASN A 121 -13.23 1.64 -6.04
N ASP A 122 -11.98 1.19 -6.11
CA ASP A 122 -10.89 1.69 -5.27
C ASP A 122 -10.19 2.91 -5.90
N PRO A 123 -10.10 4.07 -5.22
CA PRO A 123 -9.39 5.24 -5.74
C PRO A 123 -7.91 5.00 -6.08
N ASN A 124 -7.26 4.04 -5.41
CA ASN A 124 -5.88 3.66 -5.69
C ASN A 124 -5.74 2.95 -7.05
N LEU A 125 -6.80 2.31 -7.54
CA LEU A 125 -6.82 1.70 -8.86
C LEU A 125 -6.71 2.77 -9.95
N ALA A 126 -7.49 3.85 -9.84
CA ALA A 126 -7.39 4.99 -10.77
C ALA A 126 -5.99 5.62 -10.77
N SER A 127 -5.41 5.82 -9.57
CA SER A 127 -4.05 6.34 -9.42
C SER A 127 -2.99 5.41 -10.03
N THR A 128 -3.24 4.11 -10.02
CA THR A 128 -2.37 3.09 -10.64
C THR A 128 -2.43 3.18 -12.16
N TYR A 129 -3.63 3.24 -12.75
CA TYR A 129 -3.81 3.47 -14.19
C TYR A 129 -3.18 4.78 -14.65
N TYR A 130 -3.36 5.88 -13.90
CA TYR A 130 -2.69 7.15 -14.18
C TYR A 130 -1.16 7.01 -14.19
N SER A 131 -0.59 6.27 -13.24
CA SER A 131 0.86 6.03 -13.17
C SER A 131 1.36 5.20 -14.35
N ILE A 132 0.61 4.18 -14.77
CA ILE A 132 0.89 3.39 -15.98
C ILE A 132 0.83 4.29 -17.23
N GLY A 133 -0.18 5.15 -17.34
CA GLY A 133 -0.29 6.12 -18.44
C GLY A 133 0.93 7.04 -18.52
N CYS A 134 1.42 7.52 -17.37
CA CYS A 134 2.65 8.31 -17.29
C CYS A 134 3.88 7.53 -17.78
N ILE A 135 3.98 6.23 -17.50
CA ILE A 135 5.07 5.39 -17.99
C ILE A 135 5.03 5.30 -19.51
N TYR A 136 3.87 4.95 -20.09
CA TYR A 136 3.74 4.83 -21.54
C TYR A 136 3.98 6.16 -22.25
N GLN A 137 3.54 7.28 -21.67
CA GLN A 137 3.85 8.61 -22.20
C GLN A 137 5.36 8.90 -22.20
N LYS A 138 6.11 8.43 -21.20
CA LYS A 138 7.59 8.55 -21.15
C LYS A 138 8.28 7.64 -22.16
N CYS A 139 7.66 6.55 -22.54
CA CYS A 139 8.11 5.64 -23.59
C CYS A 139 7.64 6.06 -25.00
N ASP A 140 6.97 7.22 -25.13
CA ASP A 140 6.34 7.71 -26.35
C ASP A 140 5.30 6.75 -26.98
N ASP A 141 4.76 5.82 -26.18
CA ASP A 141 3.60 5.00 -26.57
C ASP A 141 2.31 5.72 -26.17
N TYR A 142 1.93 6.68 -27.00
CA TYR A 142 0.79 7.56 -26.74
C TYR A 142 -0.55 6.83 -26.74
N ASN A 143 -0.70 5.77 -27.52
CA ASN A 143 -1.93 4.98 -27.55
C ASN A 143 -2.17 4.29 -26.21
N GLN A 144 -1.17 3.58 -25.69
CA GLN A 144 -1.27 2.95 -24.37
C GLN A 144 -1.39 3.98 -23.25
N ALA A 145 -0.73 5.14 -23.37
CA ALA A 145 -0.87 6.22 -22.39
C ALA A 145 -2.31 6.74 -22.32
N LEU A 146 -2.92 7.05 -23.47
CA LEU A 146 -4.29 7.55 -23.55
C LEU A 146 -5.31 6.52 -23.06
N GLU A 147 -5.13 5.23 -23.37
CA GLU A 147 -5.99 4.15 -22.86
C GLU A 147 -6.00 4.11 -21.33
N ASN A 148 -4.82 4.09 -20.71
CA ASN A 148 -4.68 4.06 -19.25
C ASN A 148 -5.17 5.36 -18.58
N TYR A 149 -4.97 6.51 -19.21
CA TYR A 149 -5.53 7.78 -18.72
C TYR A 149 -7.06 7.80 -18.74
N ASN A 150 -7.68 7.24 -19.79
CA ASN A 150 -9.14 7.13 -19.85
C ASN A 150 -9.68 6.19 -18.77
N GLU A 151 -9.03 5.05 -18.52
CA GLU A 151 -9.43 4.14 -17.43
C GLU A 151 -9.36 4.82 -16.06
N ALA A 152 -8.29 5.57 -15.78
CA ALA A 152 -8.17 6.36 -14.55
C ALA A 152 -9.32 7.40 -14.41
N LEU A 153 -9.62 8.13 -15.49
CA LEU A 153 -10.71 9.12 -15.50
C LEU A 153 -12.09 8.48 -15.30
N ASN A 154 -12.34 7.31 -15.88
CA ASN A 154 -13.60 6.60 -15.72
C ASN A 154 -13.81 6.20 -14.25
N ILE A 155 -12.81 5.59 -13.63
CA ILE A 155 -12.88 5.19 -12.21
C ILE A 155 -13.06 6.41 -11.30
N TRP A 156 -12.29 7.48 -11.51
CA TRP A 156 -12.47 8.70 -10.70
C TRP A 156 -13.86 9.32 -10.87
N LYS A 157 -14.43 9.33 -12.08
CA LYS A 157 -15.80 9.80 -12.32
C LYS A 157 -16.83 8.93 -11.59
N GLU A 158 -16.67 7.61 -11.60
CA GLU A 158 -17.56 6.68 -10.90
C GLU A 158 -17.53 6.86 -9.38
N ILE A 159 -16.33 7.09 -8.81
CA ILE A 159 -16.15 7.23 -7.35
C ILE A 159 -16.64 8.60 -6.87
N TYR A 160 -16.26 9.66 -7.57
CA TYR A 160 -16.39 11.03 -7.05
C TYR A 160 -17.54 11.83 -7.67
N GLY A 161 -18.09 11.39 -8.81
CA GLY A 161 -19.15 12.11 -9.52
C GLY A 161 -18.77 13.56 -9.78
N ASP A 162 -19.52 14.49 -9.17
CA ASP A 162 -19.30 15.94 -9.32
C ASP A 162 -18.10 16.46 -8.52
N ASN A 163 -17.64 15.74 -7.48
CA ASN A 163 -16.51 16.12 -6.63
C ASN A 163 -15.16 15.69 -7.22
N GLN A 164 -14.89 16.15 -8.44
CA GLN A 164 -13.74 15.75 -9.24
C GLN A 164 -12.41 16.01 -8.52
N PRO A 165 -11.58 14.98 -8.25
CA PRO A 165 -10.30 15.14 -7.59
C PRO A 165 -9.28 15.83 -8.51
N ILE A 166 -8.25 16.44 -7.91
CA ILE A 166 -7.22 17.23 -8.63
C ILE A 166 -6.45 16.36 -9.64
N GLU A 167 -6.29 15.07 -9.35
CA GLU A 167 -5.61 14.09 -10.18
C GLU A 167 -6.32 13.89 -11.53
N MET A 168 -7.65 14.09 -11.60
CA MET A 168 -8.36 14.11 -12.89
C MET A 168 -7.87 15.25 -13.79
N ALA A 169 -7.60 16.42 -13.22
CA ALA A 169 -7.08 17.56 -13.98
C ALA A 169 -5.65 17.28 -14.48
N GLU A 170 -4.81 16.62 -13.68
CA GLU A 170 -3.47 16.21 -14.10
C GLU A 170 -3.51 15.20 -15.25
N CYS A 171 -4.45 14.25 -15.19
CA CYS A 171 -4.67 13.27 -16.24
C CYS A 171 -5.10 13.93 -17.56
N LEU A 172 -6.12 14.79 -17.53
CA LEU A 172 -6.57 15.55 -18.68
C LEU A 172 -5.45 16.43 -19.26
N ASN A 173 -4.65 17.06 -18.40
CA ASN A 173 -3.50 17.85 -18.85
C ASN A 173 -2.47 17.00 -19.59
N ASN A 174 -2.15 15.79 -19.09
CA ASN A 174 -1.21 14.89 -19.76
C ASN A 174 -1.75 14.40 -21.11
N MET A 175 -3.05 14.12 -21.22
CA MET A 175 -3.70 13.82 -22.49
C MET A 175 -3.61 15.02 -23.46
N GLY A 176 -3.83 16.24 -22.98
CA GLY A 176 -3.65 17.47 -23.76
C GLY A 176 -2.23 17.60 -24.33
N CYS A 177 -1.21 17.35 -23.50
CA CYS A 177 0.19 17.34 -23.94
C CYS A 177 0.48 16.26 -24.98
N ILE A 178 -0.17 15.08 -24.89
CA ILE A 178 -0.04 14.03 -25.92
C ILE A 178 -0.61 14.55 -27.25
N TYR A 179 -1.82 15.10 -27.25
CA TYR A 179 -2.44 15.62 -28.47
C TYR A 179 -1.70 16.83 -29.06
N GLU A 180 -1.03 17.64 -28.23
CA GLU A 180 -0.13 18.69 -28.71
C GLU A 180 1.05 18.09 -29.49
N LYS A 181 1.69 17.05 -28.95
CA LYS A 181 2.80 16.35 -29.62
C LYS A 181 2.37 15.67 -30.93
N GLU A 182 1.12 15.23 -31.03
CA GLU A 182 0.54 14.66 -32.24
C GLU A 182 -0.08 15.72 -33.18
N GLU A 183 0.12 17.01 -32.89
CA GLU A 183 -0.37 18.15 -33.68
C GLU A 183 -1.90 18.28 -33.75
N PHE A 184 -2.63 17.60 -32.87
CA PHE A 184 -4.09 17.72 -32.71
C PHE A 184 -4.45 18.88 -31.77
N TYR A 185 -4.05 20.10 -32.15
CA TYR A 185 -4.14 21.29 -31.29
C TYR A 185 -5.54 21.62 -30.78
N SER A 186 -6.58 21.43 -31.59
CA SER A 186 -7.97 21.67 -31.16
C SER A 186 -8.38 20.75 -30.01
N LEU A 187 -7.96 19.49 -30.07
CA LEU A 187 -8.26 18.50 -29.04
C LEU A 187 -7.39 18.73 -27.80
N ALA A 188 -6.11 19.06 -27.98
CA ALA A 188 -5.22 19.47 -26.90
C ALA A 188 -5.81 20.66 -26.11
N LEU A 189 -6.27 21.70 -26.81
CA LEU A 189 -6.90 22.87 -26.19
C LEU A 189 -8.14 22.48 -25.38
N GLN A 190 -8.99 21.60 -25.91
CA GLN A 190 -10.17 21.12 -25.19
C GLN A 190 -9.77 20.42 -23.88
N TYR A 191 -8.83 19.47 -23.92
CA TYR A 191 -8.37 18.76 -22.72
C TYR A 191 -7.74 19.69 -21.68
N HIS A 192 -6.94 20.68 -22.12
CA HIS A 192 -6.39 21.68 -21.20
C HIS A 192 -7.46 22.57 -20.57
N GLN A 193 -8.50 22.95 -21.31
CA GLN A 193 -9.64 23.71 -20.78
C GLN A 193 -10.44 22.90 -19.77
N GLU A 194 -10.70 21.63 -20.05
CA GLU A 194 -11.36 20.72 -19.10
C GLU A 194 -10.53 20.57 -17.82
N ALA A 195 -9.21 20.38 -17.92
CA ALA A 195 -8.32 20.33 -16.76
C ALA A 195 -8.37 21.63 -15.93
N LEU A 196 -8.35 22.79 -16.58
CA LEU A 196 -8.44 24.09 -15.91
C LEU A 196 -9.78 24.26 -15.18
N SER A 197 -10.88 23.82 -15.80
CA SER A 197 -12.22 23.90 -15.19
C SER A 197 -12.35 23.11 -13.89
N ILE A 198 -11.60 22.01 -13.74
CA ILE A 198 -11.53 21.24 -12.49
C ILE A 198 -10.70 21.99 -11.45
N ARG A 199 -9.58 22.61 -11.85
CA ARG A 199 -8.67 23.35 -10.94
C ARG A 199 -9.27 24.63 -10.40
N ASP A 200 -10.19 25.24 -11.13
CA ASP A 200 -10.83 26.51 -10.77
C ASP A 200 -12.05 26.34 -9.84
N LYS A 201 -12.46 25.10 -9.53
CA LYS A 201 -13.52 24.79 -8.55
C LYS A 201 -12.98 24.83 -7.12
#